data_AF-A0A127SX21-F1
#
_entry.id   AF-A0A127SX21-F1
#
_cell.length_a   1.000
_cell.length_b   1.000
_cell.length_c   1.000
_cell.angle_alpha   90.00
_cell.angle_beta   90.00
_cell.angle_gamma   90.00
#
_symmetry.space_group_name_H-M   'P 1'
#
loop_
_entity.id
_entity.type
_entity.pdbx_description
1 polymer ?
#
loop_
_entity_poly.entity_id
_entity_poly.type
_entity_poly.pdbx_seq_one_letter_code
_entity_poly.pdbx_strand_id
1 'polypeptide(L)' 'MRFWRDELDRLLDSLPETVELPLTPEVTRRCFDLMARYALRSQDAVHLATAIYYEIPIFWTCDDHFQRIEEIYVEIIRD' A
#
# COMPACT_ATOMS: atom_id res chain seq x y z
N MET A 1 -3.71 -18.03 14.17
CA MET A 1 -3.33 -17.66 12.78
C MET A 1 -4.27 -18.19 11.71
N ARG A 2 -4.75 -19.45 11.78
CA ARG A 2 -5.65 -20.04 10.75
C ARG A 2 -6.91 -19.21 10.45
N PHE A 3 -7.58 -18.72 11.51
CA PHE A 3 -8.80 -17.90 11.41
C PHE A 3 -8.66 -16.64 10.53
N TRP A 4 -7.53 -15.94 10.62
CA TRP A 4 -7.32 -14.69 9.87
C TRP A 4 -7.07 -14.91 8.39
N ARG A 5 -6.53 -16.08 8.01
CA ARG A 5 -6.32 -16.44 6.60
C ARG A 5 -7.66 -16.72 5.92
N ASP A 6 -8.49 -17.54 6.54
CA ASP A 6 -9.79 -17.92 5.98
C ASP A 6 -10.76 -16.72 5.87
N GLU A 7 -10.61 -15.69 6.70
CA GLU A 7 -11.37 -14.43 6.61
C GLU A 7 -10.81 -13.50 5.52
N LEU A 8 -9.47 -13.41 5.41
CA LEU A 8 -8.82 -12.65 4.34
C LEU A 8 -9.16 -13.22 2.96
N ASP A 9 -9.06 -14.54 2.81
CA ASP A 9 -9.39 -15.23 1.55
C ASP A 9 -10.85 -14.95 1.15
N ARG A 10 -11.79 -15.02 2.10
CA ARG A 10 -13.20 -14.66 1.87
C ARG A 10 -13.39 -13.20 1.46
N LEU A 11 -12.67 -12.28 2.07
CA LEU A 11 -12.73 -10.87 1.71
C LEU A 11 -12.20 -10.66 0.28
N LEU A 12 -11.05 -11.25 -0.05
CA LEU A 12 -10.45 -11.15 -1.38
C LEU A 12 -11.36 -11.78 -2.45
N ASP A 13 -11.96 -12.94 -2.17
CA ASP A 13 -12.93 -13.60 -3.05
C ASP A 13 -14.22 -12.80 -3.26
N SER A 14 -14.55 -11.88 -2.34
CA SER A 14 -15.73 -10.99 -2.46
C SER A 14 -15.49 -9.79 -3.36
N LEU A 15 -14.23 -9.46 -3.67
CA LEU A 15 -13.86 -8.36 -4.55
C LEU A 15 -13.97 -8.81 -6.01
N PRO A 16 -14.40 -7.92 -6.93
CA PRO A 16 -14.60 -8.29 -8.33
C PRO A 16 -13.29 -8.70 -9.02
N GLU A 17 -12.16 -8.13 -8.60
CA GLU A 17 -10.83 -8.46 -9.07
C GLU A 17 -9.79 -8.10 -8.01
N THR A 18 -8.83 -8.99 -7.78
CA THR A 18 -7.69 -8.77 -6.89
C THR A 18 -6.42 -9.25 -7.56
N VAL A 19 -5.37 -8.45 -7.48
CA VAL A 19 -4.06 -8.79 -8.06
C VAL A 19 -2.99 -8.62 -6.98
N GLU A 20 -2.11 -9.61 -6.86
CA GLU A 20 -0.91 -9.51 -6.04
C GLU A 20 0.20 -8.81 -6.84
N LEU A 21 0.71 -7.70 -6.30
CA LEU A 21 1.80 -6.95 -6.91
C LEU A 21 3.15 -7.43 -6.35
N PRO A 22 4.09 -7.90 -7.18
CA PRO A 22 5.35 -8.45 -6.69
C PRO A 22 6.28 -7.34 -6.17
N LEU A 23 6.98 -7.65 -5.09
CA LEU A 23 8.03 -6.79 -4.54
C LEU A 23 9.33 -6.98 -5.33
N THR A 24 9.77 -5.93 -6.03
CA THR A 24 11.01 -5.92 -6.80
C THR A 24 12.14 -5.22 -6.04
N PRO A 25 13.41 -5.40 -6.45
CA PRO A 25 14.51 -4.59 -5.94
C PRO A 25 14.27 -3.09 -6.12
N GLU A 26 13.61 -2.67 -7.20
CA GLU A 26 13.26 -1.27 -7.50
C GLU A 26 12.24 -0.72 -6.49
N VAL A 27 11.18 -1.50 -6.19
CA VAL A 27 10.23 -1.18 -5.11
C VAL A 27 10.96 -1.03 -3.77
N THR A 28 11.90 -1.94 -3.49
CA THR A 28 12.67 -1.91 -2.24
C THR A 28 13.57 -0.67 -2.13
N ARG A 29 14.25 -0.27 -3.21
CA ARG A 29 15.03 0.98 -3.22
C ARG A 29 14.15 2.20 -2.96
N ARG A 30 13.02 2.29 -3.68
CA ARG A 30 12.06 3.39 -3.52
C ARG A 30 11.44 3.42 -2.11
N CYS A 31 11.23 2.26 -1.49
CA CYS A 31 10.80 2.17 -0.10
C CYS A 31 11.77 2.91 0.83
N PHE A 32 13.08 2.69 0.71
CA PHE A 32 14.06 3.40 1.56
C PHE A 32 14.04 4.92 1.35
N ASP A 33 13.86 5.38 0.10
CA ASP A 33 13.75 6.81 -0.20
C ASP A 33 12.50 7.42 0.45
N LEU A 34 11.36 6.75 0.37
CA LEU A 34 10.10 7.20 0.98
C LEU A 34 10.18 7.20 2.51
N MET A 35 10.82 6.18 3.10
CA MET A 35 11.09 6.14 4.54
C MET A 35 11.93 7.34 4.98
N ALA A 36 12.97 7.68 4.22
CA ALA A 36 13.84 8.82 4.55
C ALA A 36 13.11 10.17 4.40
N ARG A 37 12.33 10.36 3.33
CA ARG A 37 11.64 11.62 3.05
C ARG A 37 10.46 11.89 3.95
N TYR A 38 9.67 10.86 4.24
CA TYR A 38 8.41 10.99 4.95
C TYR A 38 8.45 10.35 6.34
N ALA A 39 9.58 9.79 6.81
CA ALA A 39 9.65 9.09 8.08
C ALA A 39 8.57 7.99 8.21
N LEU A 40 8.28 7.29 7.11
CA LEU A 40 7.31 6.19 7.07
C LEU A 40 7.88 4.94 7.76
N ARG A 41 6.99 4.12 8.33
CA ARG A 41 7.34 2.77 8.75
C ARG A 41 7.59 1.90 7.52
N SER A 42 8.34 0.82 7.69
CA SER A 42 8.72 -0.06 6.57
C SER A 42 7.51 -0.61 5.82
N GLN A 43 6.44 -1.01 6.51
CA GLN A 43 5.23 -1.54 5.90
C GLN A 43 4.53 -0.49 5.03
N ASP A 44 4.31 0.71 5.59
CA ASP A 44 3.70 1.85 4.89
C ASP A 44 4.51 2.24 3.66
N ALA A 45 5.83 2.32 3.81
CA ALA A 45 6.73 2.65 2.72
C ALA A 45 6.78 1.58 1.62
N VAL A 46 6.68 0.29 1.96
CA VAL A 46 6.61 -0.79 0.97
C VAL A 46 5.30 -0.71 0.18
N HIS A 47 4.16 -0.51 0.85
CA HIS A 47 2.87 -0.37 0.16
C HIS A 47 2.87 0.84 -0.76
N LEU A 48 3.37 1.98 -0.28
CA LEU A 48 3.45 3.20 -1.06
C LEU A 48 4.42 3.08 -2.24
N ALA A 49 5.62 2.54 -2.01
CA ALA A 49 6.60 2.30 -3.07
C ALA A 49 6.05 1.38 -4.16
N THR A 50 5.32 0.33 -3.76
CA THR A 50 4.64 -0.58 -4.68
C THR A 50 3.61 0.16 -5.52
N ALA A 51 2.73 0.92 -4.88
CA ALA A 51 1.69 1.68 -5.57
C ALA A 51 2.26 2.67 -6.58
N ILE A 52 3.30 3.43 -6.21
CA ILE A 52 3.95 4.38 -7.13
C ILE A 52 4.70 3.63 -8.25
N TYR A 53 5.35 2.50 -7.96
CA TYR A 53 6.10 1.74 -8.97
C TYR A 53 5.21 1.14 -10.06
N TYR A 54 4.05 0.60 -9.67
CA TYR A 54 3.06 0.04 -10.61
C TYR A 54 2.06 1.08 -11.13
N GLU A 55 2.31 2.37 -10.89
CA GLU A 55 1.48 3.48 -11.37
C GLU A 55 0.00 3.34 -10.97
N ILE A 56 -0.25 2.85 -9.76
CA ILE A 56 -1.60 2.76 -9.21
C ILE A 56 -2.15 4.19 -9.08
N PRO A 57 -3.34 4.47 -9.65
CA PRO A 57 -3.83 5.84 -9.75
C PRO A 57 -4.27 6.43 -8.40
N ILE A 58 -4.73 5.58 -7.47
CA ILE A 58 -5.27 6.00 -6.17
C ILE A 58 -4.76 5.05 -5.09
N PHE A 59 -4.18 5.59 -4.04
CA PHE A 59 -3.81 4.85 -2.84
C PHE A 59 -4.86 5.07 -1.75
N TRP A 60 -5.67 4.04 -1.49
CA TRP A 60 -6.66 4.05 -0.43
C TRP A 60 -6.05 3.61 0.90
N THR A 61 -6.32 4.39 1.96
CA THR A 61 -5.89 4.06 3.33
C THR A 61 -6.84 4.71 4.34
N CYS A 62 -6.91 4.15 5.54
CA CYS A 62 -7.62 4.78 6.66
C CYS A 62 -6.70 5.68 7.50
N ASP A 63 -5.44 5.83 7.12
CA ASP A 63 -4.43 6.53 7.92
C ASP A 63 -4.12 7.94 7.39
N ASP A 64 -4.54 8.94 8.15
CA ASP A 64 -4.38 10.37 7.83
C ASP A 64 -2.90 10.78 7.64
N HIS A 65 -1.92 10.02 8.15
CA HIS A 65 -0.51 10.41 7.99
C HIS A 65 -0.02 10.39 6.53
N PHE A 66 -0.76 9.74 5.63
CA PHE A 66 -0.45 9.70 4.20
C PHE A 66 -0.87 10.98 3.45
N GLN A 67 -1.60 11.91 4.08
CA GLN A 67 -2.00 13.18 3.44
C GLN A 67 -0.83 14.08 3.02
N ARG A 68 0.37 13.85 3.57
CA ARG A 68 1.60 14.57 3.22
C ARG A 68 2.37 13.99 2.04
N ILE A 69 1.91 12.86 1.49
CA ILE A 69 2.57 12.20 0.35
C ILE A 69 2.21 12.93 -0.92
N GLU A 70 3.20 13.22 -1.76
CA GLU A 70 3.03 14.04 -2.98
C GLU A 70 3.18 13.21 -4.26
N GLU A 71 3.74 11.99 -4.17
CA GLU A 71 4.06 11.14 -5.31
C GLU A 71 2.87 10.42 -5.93
N ILE A 72 1.75 10.32 -5.22
CA ILE A 72 0.54 9.58 -5.63
C ILE A 72 -0.69 10.22 -5.01
N TYR A 73 -1.83 10.13 -5.69
CA TYR A 73 -3.09 10.55 -5.11
C TYR A 73 -3.50 9.60 -3.98
N VAL A 74 -3.56 10.12 -2.77
CA VAL A 74 -4.00 9.39 -1.58
C VAL A 74 -5.43 9.80 -1.27
N GLU A 75 -6.30 8.81 -1.11
CA GLU A 75 -7.67 9.00 -0.67
C GLU A 75 -7.86 8.34 0.70
N ILE A 76 -8.22 9.16 1.69
CA ILE A 76 -8.44 8.67 3.06
C ILE A 76 -9.87 8.14 3.19
N ILE A 77 -10.00 6.84 3.38
CA ILE A 77 -11.28 6.20 3.64
C ILE A 77 -11.65 6.38 5.12
N ARG A 78 -12.86 6.85 5.37
CA ARG A 78 -13.44 6.99 6.71
C ARG A 78 -14.78 6.25 6.73
N ASP A 79 -15.09 5.65 7.86
CA ASP A 79 -16.40 5.06 8.16
C ASP A 79 -17.48 6.13 8.35
#